data_AF-A0A971FM62-F1
#
_entry.id   AF-A0A971FM62-F1
#
_cell.length_a   1.000
_cell.length_b   1.000
_cell.length_c   1.000
_cell.angle_alpha   90.00
_cell.angle_beta   90.00
_cell.angle_gamma   90.00
#
_symmetry.space_group_name_H-M   'P 1'
#
loop_
_entity.id
_entity.type
_entity.pdbx_description
1 polymer ?
#
loop_
_entity_poly.entity_id
_entity_poly.type
_entity_poly.pdbx_seq_one_letter_code
_entity_poly.pdbx_strand_id
1 'polypeptide(L)'
;MSQAIDKDVREKTSDNDMDKRDGETNIAVGLFLFVLGIPVLLGTFWALDRPHAAFVNAVCGGVLLLLGAGVVFHGWRGFRKATKKK
;
A
#
# COMPACT_ATOMS: atom_id res chain seq x y z
N MET A 1 27.84 -24.24 -21.06
CA MET A 1 27.21 -24.45 -19.73
C MET A 1 27.36 -23.26 -18.79
N SER A 2 28.51 -22.55 -18.75
CA SER A 2 28.68 -21.36 -17.89
C SER A 2 27.74 -20.18 -18.24
N GLN A 3 27.38 -20.03 -19.52
CA GLN A 3 26.55 -18.90 -19.99
C GLN A 3 25.05 -19.07 -19.67
N ALA A 4 24.60 -20.31 -19.43
CA ALA A 4 23.21 -20.59 -19.02
C ALA A 4 23.02 -20.34 -17.51
N ILE A 5 24.01 -20.74 -16.70
CA ILE A 5 24.01 -20.49 -15.26
C ILE A 5 24.07 -18.98 -14.96
N ASP A 6 24.85 -18.21 -15.74
CA ASP A 6 24.94 -16.76 -15.56
C ASP A 6 23.62 -16.04 -15.86
N LYS A 7 22.87 -16.48 -16.89
CA LYS A 7 21.55 -15.93 -17.22
C LYS A 7 20.51 -16.22 -16.14
N ASP A 8 20.42 -17.47 -15.68
CA ASP A 8 19.48 -17.87 -14.61
C ASP A 8 19.71 -17.11 -13.29
N VAL A 9 20.98 -16.92 -12.91
CA VAL A 9 21.34 -16.19 -11.68
C VAL A 9 21.04 -14.70 -11.82
N ARG A 10 21.31 -14.11 -12.99
CA ARG A 10 21.05 -12.69 -13.26
C ARG A 10 19.54 -12.40 -13.37
N GLU A 11 18.77 -13.31 -13.94
CA GLU A 11 17.30 -13.24 -14.02
C GLU A 11 16.67 -13.32 -12.63
N LYS A 12 17.05 -14.31 -11.81
CA LYS A 12 16.58 -14.40 -10.41
C LYS A 12 16.97 -13.20 -9.54
N THR A 13 18.13 -12.60 -9.78
CA THR A 13 18.55 -11.41 -9.03
C THR A 13 17.71 -10.20 -9.45
N SER A 14 17.48 -10.03 -10.76
CA SER A 14 16.62 -8.96 -11.29
C SER A 14 15.16 -9.08 -10.82
N ASP A 15 14.63 -10.29 -10.78
CA ASP A 15 13.25 -10.56 -10.35
C ASP A 15 13.04 -10.21 -8.86
N ASN A 16 14.00 -10.59 -8.00
CA ASN A 16 13.97 -10.24 -6.57
C ASN A 16 14.09 -8.72 -6.32
N ASP A 17 14.87 -8.00 -7.13
CA ASP A 17 15.00 -6.54 -7.01
C ASP A 17 13.75 -5.81 -7.50
N MET A 18 13.07 -6.34 -8.52
CA MET A 18 11.78 -5.83 -9.01
C MET A 18 10.68 -6.02 -7.96
N ASP A 19 10.53 -7.23 -7.39
CA ASP A 19 9.55 -7.52 -6.34
C ASP A 19 9.73 -6.62 -5.11
N LYS A 20 10.98 -6.33 -4.75
CA LYS A 20 11.28 -5.46 -3.61
C LYS A 20 10.88 -4.01 -3.87
N ARG A 21 11.15 -3.49 -5.07
CA ARG A 21 10.73 -2.13 -5.50
C ARG A 21 9.21 -1.98 -5.60
N ASP A 22 8.52 -3.01 -6.08
CA ASP A 22 7.06 -3.03 -6.16
C ASP A 22 6.44 -3.07 -4.75
N GLY A 23 7.09 -3.77 -3.81
CA GLY A 23 6.76 -3.74 -2.39
C GLY A 23 6.87 -2.35 -1.75
N GLU A 24 7.98 -1.62 -1.99
CA GLU A 24 8.16 -0.26 -1.48
C GLU A 24 7.14 0.72 -2.07
N THR A 25 6.89 0.60 -3.38
CA THR A 25 5.91 1.42 -4.08
C THR A 25 4.50 1.20 -3.54
N ASN A 26 4.11 -0.07 -3.32
CA ASN A 26 2.81 -0.39 -2.74
C ASN A 26 2.66 0.17 -1.32
N ILE A 27 3.69 0.08 -0.48
CA ILE A 27 3.64 0.71 0.86
C ILE A 27 3.48 2.22 0.76
N ALA A 28 4.23 2.89 -0.13
CA ALA A 28 4.15 4.33 -0.32
C ALA A 28 2.75 4.77 -0.79
N VAL A 29 2.17 4.06 -1.78
CA VAL A 29 0.82 4.33 -2.28
C VAL A 29 -0.23 4.07 -1.21
N GLY A 30 -0.13 2.97 -0.46
CA GLY A 30 -1.05 2.68 0.63
C GLY A 30 -1.01 3.76 1.72
N LEU A 31 0.18 4.23 2.08
CA LEU A 31 0.35 5.27 3.10
C LEU A 31 -0.18 6.62 2.62
N PHE A 32 0.00 6.94 1.33
CA PHE A 32 -0.59 8.12 0.71
C PHE A 32 -2.14 8.08 0.78
N LEU A 33 -2.76 6.98 0.38
CA LEU A 33 -4.21 6.80 0.46
C LEU A 33 -4.73 6.89 1.90
N PHE A 34 -3.99 6.31 2.85
CA PHE A 34 -4.32 6.37 4.27
C PHE A 34 -4.30 7.81 4.79
N VAL A 35 -3.24 8.57 4.48
CA VAL A 35 -3.12 9.98 4.89
C VAL A 35 -4.23 10.83 4.26
N LEU A 36 -4.62 10.58 3.01
CA LEU A 36 -5.75 11.26 2.36
C LEU A 36 -7.10 10.93 2.99
N GLY A 37 -7.28 9.74 3.57
CA GLY A 37 -8.51 9.37 4.28
C GLY A 37 -8.77 10.21 5.53
N ILE A 38 -7.72 10.67 6.22
CA ILE A 38 -7.80 11.47 7.45
C ILE A 38 -8.53 12.82 7.24
N PRO A 39 -8.12 13.70 6.30
CA PRO A 39 -8.81 14.96 6.06
C PRO A 39 -10.23 14.76 5.52
N VAL A 40 -10.49 13.68 4.76
CA VAL A 40 -11.85 13.35 4.30
C VAL A 40 -12.76 13.02 5.50
N LEU A 41 -12.28 12.22 6.45
CA LEU A 41 -13.02 11.96 7.69
C LEU A 41 -13.20 13.21 8.54
N LEU A 42 -12.17 14.06 8.66
CA LEU A 42 -12.30 15.36 9.35
C LEU A 42 -13.34 16.26 8.67
N GLY A 43 -13.38 16.29 7.33
CA GLY A 43 -14.40 17.01 6.56
C GLY A 43 -15.82 16.51 6.80
N THR A 44 -15.99 15.26 7.26
CA THR A 44 -17.29 14.74 7.71
C THR A 44 -17.85 15.52 8.90
N PHE A 45 -17.00 15.93 9.86
CA PHE A 45 -17.43 16.69 11.04
C PHE A 45 -17.98 18.08 10.67
N TRP A 46 -17.41 18.71 9.65
CA TRP A 46 -17.91 19.98 9.10
C TRP A 46 -19.17 19.81 8.24
N ALA A 47 -19.48 18.60 7.79
CA ALA A 47 -20.62 18.32 6.93
C ALA A 47 -21.85 17.81 7.70
N LEU A 48 -21.82 17.76 9.04
CA LEU A 48 -22.89 17.21 9.89
C LEU A 48 -24.24 17.92 9.68
N ASP A 49 -24.24 19.20 9.31
CA ASP A 49 -25.45 19.96 8.98
C ASP A 49 -26.17 19.47 7.71
N ARG A 50 -25.52 18.61 6.90
CA ARG A 50 -26.06 18.04 5.67
C ARG A 50 -25.92 16.51 5.69
N PRO A 51 -26.98 15.77 6.10
CA PRO A 51 -26.88 14.33 6.35
C PRO A 51 -26.45 13.52 5.13
N HIS A 52 -26.88 13.92 3.92
CA HIS A 52 -26.44 13.30 2.68
C HIS A 52 -24.92 13.49 2.42
N ALA A 53 -24.39 14.69 2.68
CA ALA A 53 -22.98 14.98 2.47
C ALA A 53 -22.10 14.29 3.52
N ALA A 54 -22.53 14.30 4.79
CA ALA A 54 -21.86 13.60 5.88
C ALA A 54 -21.75 12.09 5.61
N PHE A 55 -22.83 11.45 5.14
CA PHE A 55 -22.81 10.02 4.85
C PHE A 55 -21.81 9.68 3.73
N VAL A 56 -21.82 10.43 2.63
CA VAL A 56 -20.89 10.21 1.51
C VAL A 56 -19.44 10.42 1.94
N ASN A 57 -19.15 11.47 2.73
CA ASN A 57 -17.80 11.72 3.24
C ASN A 57 -17.34 10.63 4.21
N ALA A 58 -18.22 10.16 5.10
CA ALA A 58 -17.91 9.08 6.03
C ALA A 58 -17.56 7.78 5.28
N VAL A 59 -18.35 7.43 4.26
CA VAL A 59 -18.10 6.24 3.43
C VAL A 59 -16.81 6.40 2.61
N CYS A 60 -16.60 7.55 1.96
CA CYS A 60 -15.41 7.82 1.17
C CYS A 60 -14.13 7.77 2.04
N GLY A 61 -14.13 8.46 3.18
CA GLY A 61 -13.01 8.48 4.11
C GLY A 61 -12.74 7.11 4.74
N GLY A 62 -13.80 6.38 5.08
CA GLY A 62 -13.70 5.00 5.57
C GLY A 62 -13.07 4.05 4.54
N VAL A 63 -13.51 4.11 3.28
CA VAL A 63 -12.95 3.28 2.20
C VAL A 63 -11.50 3.65 1.93
N LEU A 64 -11.15 4.93 1.89
CA LEU A 64 -9.76 5.38 1.71
C LEU A 64 -8.84 4.91 2.84
N LEU A 65 -9.29 5.00 4.09
CA LEU A 65 -8.55 4.47 5.24
C LEU A 65 -8.40 2.95 5.17
N LEU A 66 -9.46 2.21 4.86
CA LEU A 66 -9.43 0.74 4.79
C LEU A 66 -8.53 0.25 3.67
N LEU A 67 -8.61 0.86 2.48
CA LEU A 67 -7.74 0.52 1.36
C LEU A 67 -6.29 0.90 1.64
N GLY A 68 -6.05 2.12 2.15
CA GLY A 68 -4.72 2.56 2.52
C GLY A 68 -4.08 1.66 3.59
N ALA A 69 -4.81 1.36 4.67
CA ALA A 69 -4.37 0.46 5.72
C ALA A 69 -4.16 -0.97 5.20
N GLY A 70 -5.05 -1.48 4.36
CA GLY A 70 -4.96 -2.81 3.78
C GLY A 70 -3.72 -2.99 2.91
N VAL A 71 -3.44 -2.03 2.03
CA VAL A 71 -2.27 -2.03 1.14
C VAL A 71 -0.98 -1.89 1.95
N VAL A 72 -0.91 -0.97 2.92
CA VAL A 72 0.25 -0.83 3.82
C VAL A 72 0.48 -2.12 4.61
N PHE A 73 -0.57 -2.72 5.15
CA PHE A 73 -0.47 -3.96 5.93
C PHE A 73 -0.01 -5.14 5.08
N HIS A 74 -0.48 -5.24 3.84
CA HIS A 74 -0.05 -6.27 2.90
C HIS A 74 1.43 -6.12 2.53
N GLY A 75 1.85 -4.90 2.18
CA GLY A 75 3.25 -4.57 1.92
C GLY A 75 4.14 -4.85 3.13
N TRP A 76 3.70 -4.45 4.33
CA TRP A 76 4.46 -4.67 5.57
C TRP A 76 4.59 -6.15 5.93
N ARG A 77 3.54 -6.98 5.70
CA ARG A 77 3.65 -8.44 5.85
C ARG A 77 4.65 -9.05 4.87
N GLY A 78 4.70 -8.56 3.62
CA GLY A 78 5.72 -8.96 2.64
C GLY A 78 7.13 -8.64 3.11
N PHE A 79 7.36 -7.40 3.56
CA PHE A 79 8.64 -6.95 4.11
C PHE A 79 9.10 -7.71 5.36
N ARG A 80 8.16 -8.02 6.28
CA ARG A 80 8.46 -8.81 7.49
C ARG A 80 8.85 -10.24 7.17
N LYS A 81 8.27 -10.84 6.13
CA LYS A 81 8.67 -12.19 5.67
C LYS A 81 10.05 -12.18 5.02
N ALA A 82 10.39 -11.11 4.28
CA ALA A 82 11.71 -10.94 3.68
C ALA A 82 12.82 -10.75 4.73
N THR A 83 12.52 -10.08 5.84
CA THR A 83 13.48 -9.84 6.94
C THR A 83 13.68 -11.05 7.87
N LYS A 84 12.70 -11.95 8.01
CA LYS A 84 12.84 -13.20 8.78
C LYS A 84 13.66 -14.30 8.09
N LYS A 85 14.02 -14.13 6.81
CA LYS A 85 14.91 -15.05 6.07
C LYS A 85 16.40 -14.69 6.20
N LYS A 86 16.75 -13.70 7.04
CA LYS A 86 18.13 -13.42 7.42
C LYS A 86 18.50 -14.15 8.71
#